data_AF-F8Q045-F1
#
_entry.id   AF-F8Q045-F1
#
_cell.length_a   1.000
_cell.length_b   1.000
_cell.length_c   1.000
_cell.angle_alpha   90.00
_cell.angle_beta   90.00
_cell.angle_gamma   90.00
#
_symmetry.space_group_name_H-M   'P 1'
#
loop_
_entity.id
_entity.type
_entity.pdbx_description
1 polymer ?
#
loop_
_entity_poly.entity_id
_entity_poly.type
_entity_poly.pdbx_seq_one_letter_code
_entity_poly.pdbx_strand_id
1 'polypeptide(L)'
;MPGSKVLYHLNSGFEYGSLPNILHEMDSNEYADKRTHNVFWPFAHQEEWELAKLLTETLNQSQINQFLKLSWTKKPTKPTFTSAYTLTSFMEVLPSGPEWKMQEIYAGNYKTAKPMILLYCDGLEVVKALFGNPIFTKHMMYNPRCEWNTQGLREYGEWMPGDYAWAIQDQLPKGSTIIGVIGASDKTTVT
;
A
#
# COMPACT_ATOMS: atom_id res chain seq x y z
N MET A 1 -19.73 -30.89 18.47
CA MET A 1 -18.72 -31.38 17.50
C MET A 1 -17.41 -30.65 17.78
N PRO A 2 -16.25 -31.31 17.80
CA PRO A 2 -14.99 -30.60 18.01
C PRO A 2 -14.80 -29.62 16.84
N GLY A 3 -14.65 -28.34 17.17
CA GLY A 3 -14.38 -27.29 16.17
C GLY A 3 -13.00 -27.48 15.54
N SER A 4 -12.73 -26.74 14.47
CA SER A 4 -11.38 -26.63 13.91
C SER A 4 -10.38 -26.22 15.01
N LYS A 5 -9.19 -26.81 14.97
CA LYS A 5 -8.13 -26.56 15.96
C LYS A 5 -7.03 -25.72 15.32
N VAL A 6 -6.64 -24.63 15.98
CA VAL A 6 -5.51 -23.80 15.58
C VAL A 6 -4.50 -23.75 16.73
N LEU A 7 -3.23 -23.99 16.44
CA LEU A 7 -2.11 -23.84 17.37
C LEU A 7 -1.13 -22.82 16.81
N TYR A 8 -0.86 -21.75 17.55
CA TYR A 8 0.11 -20.73 17.17
C TYR A 8 1.51 -21.08 17.67
N HIS A 9 2.53 -20.64 16.93
CA HIS A 9 3.92 -20.84 17.31
C HIS A 9 4.26 -20.05 18.59
N LEU A 10 4.95 -20.68 19.55
CA LEU A 10 5.23 -20.12 20.89
C LEU A 10 6.10 -18.85 20.86
N ASN A 11 7.02 -18.78 19.90
CA ASN A 11 7.94 -17.64 19.72
C ASN A 11 7.45 -16.61 18.70
N SER A 12 6.18 -16.67 18.28
CA SER A 12 5.62 -15.73 17.30
C SER A 12 5.79 -14.26 17.71
N GLY A 13 5.61 -13.38 16.73
CA GLY A 13 5.62 -11.94 16.92
C GLY A 13 4.72 -11.47 18.07
N PHE A 14 5.21 -10.48 18.80
CA PHE A 14 4.40 -9.65 19.69
C PHE A 14 4.40 -8.21 19.16
N GLU A 15 3.34 -7.47 19.42
CA GLU A 15 3.30 -6.05 19.10
C GLU A 15 4.29 -5.30 20.00
N TYR A 16 5.29 -4.66 19.41
CA TYR A 16 6.29 -3.87 20.14
C TYR A 16 6.25 -2.41 19.68
N GLY A 17 5.81 -1.53 20.59
CA GLY A 17 5.65 -0.11 20.30
C GLY A 17 4.54 0.21 19.30
N SER A 18 4.44 1.47 18.91
CA SER A 18 3.56 1.93 17.84
C SER A 18 4.34 2.90 16.97
N LEU A 19 4.42 2.62 15.68
CA LEU A 19 4.85 3.61 14.69
C LEU A 19 3.62 4.40 14.25
N PRO A 20 3.79 5.69 13.88
CA PRO A 20 2.72 6.44 13.23
C PRO A 20 2.21 5.66 12.02
N ASN A 21 0.90 5.49 11.95
CA ASN A 21 0.25 4.97 10.75
C ASN A 21 -0.04 6.14 9.79
N ILE A 22 -0.47 5.85 8.57
CA ILE A 22 -0.71 6.89 7.55
C ILE A 22 -1.73 7.96 8.01
N LEU A 23 -2.71 7.60 8.84
CA LEU A 23 -3.67 8.56 9.39
C LEU A 23 -3.01 9.45 10.45
N HIS A 24 -2.19 8.88 11.32
CA HIS A 24 -1.41 9.67 12.28
C HIS A 24 -0.42 10.60 11.58
N GLU A 25 0.16 10.21 10.45
CA GLU A 25 0.98 11.09 9.60
C GLU A 25 0.15 12.23 9.01
N MET A 26 -1.09 11.96 8.59
CA MET A 26 -2.02 13.01 8.14
C MET A 26 -2.42 13.97 9.25
N ASP A 27 -2.57 13.48 10.48
CA ASP A 27 -2.96 14.27 11.66
C ASP A 27 -1.79 15.06 12.26
N SER A 28 -0.56 14.80 11.82
CA SER A 28 0.66 15.46 12.32
C SER A 28 1.38 16.33 11.28
N ASN A 29 0.91 16.37 10.03
CA ASN A 29 1.51 17.19 8.98
C ASN A 29 1.02 18.65 9.01
N GLU A 30 1.63 19.49 8.15
CA GLU A 30 1.34 20.93 8.04
C GLU A 30 -0.10 21.28 7.66
N TYR A 31 -0.91 20.29 7.25
CA TYR A 31 -2.31 20.45 6.87
C TYR A 31 -3.31 19.87 7.88
N ALA A 32 -2.84 19.34 9.00
CA ALA A 32 -3.69 18.73 10.03
C ALA A 32 -4.84 19.67 10.47
N ASP A 33 -4.52 20.95 10.76
CA ASP A 33 -5.50 21.97 11.16
C ASP A 33 -6.58 22.23 10.11
N LYS A 34 -6.29 22.02 8.83
CA LYS A 34 -7.30 22.17 7.77
C LYS A 34 -8.26 20.99 7.76
N ARG A 35 -7.77 19.80 8.06
CA ARG A 35 -8.56 18.55 8.08
C ARG A 35 -9.49 18.43 9.29
N THR A 36 -9.19 19.13 10.39
CA THR A 36 -10.11 19.19 11.55
C THR A 36 -11.42 19.93 11.23
N HIS A 37 -11.35 20.95 10.37
CA HIS A 37 -12.51 21.73 9.93
C HIS A 37 -13.17 21.14 8.69
N ASN A 38 -12.40 20.48 7.83
CA ASN A 38 -12.86 19.84 6.61
C ASN A 38 -12.06 18.56 6.33
N VAL A 39 -12.66 17.42 6.66
CA VAL A 39 -12.06 16.09 6.45
C VAL A 39 -11.74 15.78 4.97
N PHE A 40 -12.34 16.50 4.02
CA PHE A 40 -12.07 16.36 2.59
C PHE A 40 -11.01 17.33 2.06
N TRP A 41 -10.40 18.16 2.91
CA TRP A 41 -9.32 19.06 2.46
C TRP A 41 -8.20 18.23 1.78
N PRO A 42 -7.69 18.63 0.61
CA PRO A 42 -7.77 19.96 -0.04
C PRO A 42 -9.02 20.28 -0.87
N PHE A 43 -9.96 19.34 -0.99
CA PHE A 43 -11.25 19.59 -1.64
C PHE A 43 -12.15 20.44 -0.74
N ALA A 44 -13.04 21.24 -1.33
CA ALA A 44 -13.92 22.13 -0.60
C ALA A 44 -14.97 21.37 0.23
N HIS A 45 -15.45 20.23 -0.27
CA HIS A 45 -16.50 19.41 0.33
C HIS A 45 -16.47 17.98 -0.24
N GLN A 46 -17.30 17.10 0.33
CA GLN A 46 -17.39 15.68 -0.06
C GLN A 46 -17.72 15.50 -1.54
N GLU A 47 -18.70 16.23 -2.07
CA GLU A 47 -19.17 16.09 -3.44
C GLU A 47 -18.08 16.48 -4.46
N GLU A 48 -17.22 17.43 -4.11
CA GLU A 48 -16.05 17.77 -4.93
C GLU A 48 -15.02 16.64 -4.91
N TRP A 49 -14.76 16.04 -3.74
CA TRP A 49 -13.86 14.89 -3.63
C TRP A 49 -14.38 13.67 -4.41
N GLU A 50 -15.69 13.42 -4.38
CA GLU A 50 -16.32 12.34 -5.16
C GLU A 50 -16.15 12.54 -6.67
N LEU A 51 -16.33 13.79 -7.14
CA LEU A 51 -16.06 14.15 -8.54
C LEU A 51 -14.58 13.94 -8.89
N ALA A 52 -13.67 14.43 -8.05
CA ALA A 52 -12.23 14.26 -8.23
C ALA A 52 -11.85 12.78 -8.36
N LYS A 53 -12.33 11.94 -7.45
CA LYS A 53 -12.11 10.49 -7.45
C LYS A 53 -12.60 9.87 -8.77
N LEU A 54 -13.85 10.13 -9.16
CA LEU A 54 -14.42 9.60 -10.40
C LEU A 54 -13.59 10.00 -11.62
N LEU A 55 -13.20 11.28 -11.72
CA LEU A 55 -12.40 11.78 -12.83
C LEU A 55 -11.04 11.06 -12.91
N THR A 56 -10.38 10.85 -11.77
CA THR A 56 -9.07 10.19 -11.71
C THR A 56 -9.12 8.69 -11.99
N GLU A 57 -10.21 8.01 -11.63
CA GLU A 57 -10.37 6.57 -11.87
C GLU A 57 -10.78 6.26 -13.31
N THR A 58 -11.41 7.22 -14.01
CA THR A 58 -12.05 6.96 -15.32
C THR A 58 -11.41 7.67 -16.50
N LEU A 59 -10.74 8.80 -16.30
CA LEU A 59 -10.25 9.66 -17.37
C LEU A 59 -8.73 9.86 -17.28
N ASN A 60 -8.09 10.01 -18.44
CA ASN A 60 -6.71 10.47 -18.50
C ASN A 60 -6.60 12.00 -18.31
N GLN A 61 -5.38 12.51 -18.11
CA GLN A 61 -5.17 13.94 -17.84
C GLN A 61 -5.70 14.89 -18.93
N SER A 62 -5.65 14.50 -20.21
CA SER A 62 -6.14 15.35 -21.29
C SER A 62 -7.68 15.42 -21.29
N GLN A 63 -8.34 14.29 -21.04
CA GLN A 63 -9.80 14.20 -20.89
C GLN A 63 -10.29 14.96 -19.67
N ILE A 64 -9.60 14.88 -18.53
CA ILE A 64 -9.92 15.68 -17.33
C ILE A 64 -9.84 17.17 -17.66
N ASN A 65 -8.76 17.61 -18.34
CA ASN A 65 -8.63 19.01 -18.76
C ASN A 65 -9.74 19.44 -19.73
N GLN A 66 -10.21 18.55 -20.61
CA GLN A 66 -11.34 18.83 -21.49
C GLN A 66 -12.65 18.96 -20.70
N PHE A 67 -12.90 18.06 -19.75
CA PHE A 67 -14.06 18.12 -18.86
C PHE A 67 -14.08 19.42 -18.06
N LEU A 68 -12.96 19.82 -17.48
CA LEU A 68 -12.86 21.05 -16.67
C LEU A 68 -13.01 22.33 -17.49
N LYS A 69 -12.92 22.28 -18.83
CA LYS A 69 -13.17 23.41 -19.73
C LYS A 69 -14.65 23.61 -20.09
N LEU A 70 -15.52 22.63 -19.80
CA LEU A 70 -16.95 22.72 -20.09
C LEU A 70 -17.59 23.95 -19.44
N SER A 71 -18.63 24.50 -20.05
CA SER A 71 -19.34 25.64 -19.45
C SER A 71 -19.99 25.29 -18.10
N TRP A 72 -20.39 24.03 -17.94
CA TRP A 72 -20.96 23.49 -16.71
C TRP A 72 -20.01 23.62 -15.51
N THR A 73 -18.72 23.38 -15.69
CA THR A 73 -17.71 23.47 -14.61
C THR A 73 -17.29 24.90 -14.29
N LYS A 74 -17.82 25.91 -15.00
CA LYS A 74 -17.46 27.32 -14.77
C LYS A 74 -18.39 28.02 -13.77
N LYS A 75 -19.68 27.68 -13.74
CA LYS A 75 -20.71 28.18 -12.79
C LYS A 75 -21.94 27.25 -12.81
N PRO A 76 -22.61 26.95 -11.67
CA PRO A 76 -22.28 27.28 -10.28
C PRO A 76 -21.33 26.26 -9.60
N THR A 77 -21.11 25.10 -10.21
CA THR A 77 -20.36 23.94 -9.69
C THR A 77 -18.85 24.04 -9.91
N LYS A 78 -18.28 25.24 -9.80
CA LYS A 78 -16.87 25.49 -10.09
C LYS A 78 -15.97 24.68 -9.12
N PRO A 79 -15.25 23.64 -9.59
CA PRO A 79 -14.32 22.93 -8.74
C PRO A 79 -13.14 23.84 -8.37
N THR A 80 -12.60 23.63 -7.18
CA THR A 80 -11.38 24.20 -6.65
C THR A 80 -10.18 23.85 -7.52
N PHE A 81 -10.15 22.66 -8.12
CA PHE A 81 -9.13 22.27 -9.10
C PHE A 81 -9.54 22.69 -10.54
N THR A 82 -8.70 23.47 -11.20
CA THR A 82 -9.00 24.02 -12.54
C THR A 82 -8.37 23.23 -13.69
N SER A 83 -7.55 22.24 -13.37
CA SER A 83 -6.82 21.40 -14.32
C SER A 83 -6.54 20.02 -13.72
N ALA A 84 -6.19 19.06 -14.57
CA ALA A 84 -5.66 17.77 -14.14
C ALA A 84 -4.42 17.94 -13.25
N TYR A 85 -3.55 18.90 -13.58
CA TYR A 85 -2.35 19.21 -12.79
C TYR A 85 -2.70 19.65 -11.36
N THR A 86 -3.60 20.62 -11.21
CA THR A 86 -4.04 21.09 -9.87
C THR A 86 -4.75 20.00 -9.08
N LEU A 87 -5.45 19.10 -9.78
CA LEU A 87 -6.06 17.93 -9.15
C LEU A 87 -5.00 16.94 -8.65
N THR A 88 -3.96 16.67 -9.44
CA THR A 88 -2.81 15.86 -9.02
C THR A 88 -2.07 16.48 -7.85
N SER A 89 -1.82 17.79 -7.86
CA SER A 89 -1.15 18.46 -6.74
C SER A 89 -1.94 18.36 -5.42
N PHE A 90 -3.27 18.20 -5.49
CA PHE A 90 -4.08 17.97 -4.29
C PHE A 90 -3.83 16.57 -3.69
N MET A 91 -3.60 15.57 -4.54
CA MET A 91 -3.26 14.21 -4.11
C MET A 91 -1.84 14.13 -3.56
N GLU A 92 -0.90 14.90 -4.12
CA GLU A 92 0.50 14.99 -3.65
C GLU A 92 0.64 15.52 -2.22
N VAL A 93 -0.43 16.08 -1.64
CA VAL A 93 -0.45 16.53 -0.23
C VAL A 93 -0.66 15.36 0.76
N LEU A 94 -1.13 14.21 0.29
CA LEU A 94 -1.24 13.02 1.13
C LEU A 94 0.15 12.45 1.41
N PRO A 95 0.36 11.76 2.55
CA PRO A 95 1.61 11.08 2.82
C PRO A 95 1.99 10.18 1.64
N SER A 96 3.19 10.39 1.12
CA SER A 96 3.70 9.63 -0.01
C SER A 96 3.96 8.18 0.41
N GLY A 97 3.68 7.26 -0.52
CA GLY A 97 4.12 5.88 -0.38
C GLY A 97 5.64 5.72 -0.56
N PRO A 98 6.12 4.47 -0.57
CA PRO A 98 7.50 4.13 -0.88
C PRO A 98 7.96 4.75 -2.20
N GLU A 99 9.16 5.31 -2.23
CA GLU A 99 9.67 6.01 -3.41
C GLU A 99 10.11 5.01 -4.49
N TRP A 100 9.82 5.34 -5.76
CA TRP A 100 10.37 4.62 -6.90
C TRP A 100 11.83 5.02 -7.13
N LYS A 101 12.71 4.03 -7.06
CA LYS A 101 14.15 4.15 -7.29
C LYS A 101 14.50 3.57 -8.65
N MET A 102 15.49 4.17 -9.29
CA MET A 102 16.04 3.73 -10.57
C MET A 102 17.50 3.33 -10.39
N GLN A 103 17.86 2.12 -10.79
CA GLN A 103 19.22 1.61 -10.67
C GLN A 103 19.63 0.87 -11.94
N GLU A 104 20.80 1.23 -12.49
CA GLU A 104 21.41 0.45 -13.56
C GLU A 104 21.97 -0.85 -12.99
N ILE A 105 21.65 -1.99 -13.62
CA ILE A 105 22.10 -3.32 -13.22
C ILE A 105 22.99 -3.94 -14.30
N TYR A 106 24.02 -4.66 -13.85
CA TYR A 106 24.99 -5.33 -14.73
C TYR A 106 24.87 -6.84 -14.59
N ALA A 107 24.64 -7.54 -15.69
CA ALA A 107 24.72 -9.00 -15.72
C ALA A 107 26.17 -9.45 -15.94
N GLY A 108 27.03 -9.24 -14.94
CA GLY A 108 28.43 -9.72 -14.95
C GLY A 108 29.17 -9.46 -16.27
N ASN A 109 29.54 -10.53 -16.97
CA ASN A 109 30.31 -10.47 -18.23
C ASN A 109 29.46 -10.32 -19.50
N TYR A 110 28.13 -10.22 -19.39
CA TYR A 110 27.25 -10.08 -20.55
C TYR A 110 27.27 -8.63 -21.06
N LYS A 111 27.67 -8.44 -22.32
CA LYS A 111 27.54 -7.15 -23.00
C LYS A 111 26.09 -6.91 -23.41
N THR A 112 25.45 -5.92 -22.82
CA THR A 112 24.12 -5.47 -23.24
C THR A 112 24.25 -4.34 -24.26
N ALA A 113 23.35 -4.29 -25.25
CA ALA A 113 23.34 -3.20 -26.24
C ALA A 113 22.90 -1.86 -25.65
N LYS A 114 22.11 -1.90 -24.56
CA LYS A 114 21.65 -0.75 -23.79
C LYS A 114 21.78 -1.06 -22.29
N PRO A 115 21.94 -0.04 -21.43
CA PRO A 115 21.86 -0.21 -19.99
C PRO A 115 20.58 -0.93 -19.57
N MET A 116 20.68 -1.89 -18.64
CA MET A 116 19.50 -2.50 -18.02
C MET A 116 19.14 -1.67 -16.79
N ILE A 117 17.92 -1.16 -16.78
CA ILE A 117 17.43 -0.31 -15.69
C ILE A 117 16.43 -1.10 -14.86
N LEU A 118 16.73 -1.24 -13.57
CA LEU A 118 15.81 -1.74 -12.56
C LEU A 118 15.06 -0.56 -11.94
N LEU A 119 13.73 -0.61 -12.04
CA LEU A 119 12.83 0.26 -11.30
C LEU A 119 12.30 -0.52 -10.10
N TYR A 120 12.51 -0.02 -8.89
CA TYR A 120 12.11 -0.72 -7.66
C TYR A 120 11.77 0.25 -6.54
N CYS A 121 10.99 -0.20 -5.56
CA CYS A 121 10.84 0.48 -4.27
C CYS A 121 11.63 -0.27 -3.20
N ASP A 122 12.12 0.45 -2.19
CA ASP A 122 12.80 -0.19 -1.06
C ASP A 122 11.84 -1.14 -0.34
N GLY A 123 12.22 -2.41 -0.20
CA GLY A 123 11.36 -3.44 0.38
C GLY A 123 10.97 -3.14 1.83
N LEU A 124 11.85 -2.51 2.61
CA LEU A 124 11.56 -2.14 3.98
C LEU A 124 10.59 -0.95 4.04
N GLU A 125 10.74 0.04 3.16
CA GLU A 125 9.76 1.14 3.02
C GLU A 125 8.38 0.60 2.62
N VAL A 126 8.32 -0.35 1.67
CA VAL A 126 7.06 -1.00 1.27
C VAL A 126 6.42 -1.75 2.43
N VAL A 127 7.20 -2.53 3.18
CA VAL A 127 6.70 -3.23 4.37
C VAL A 127 6.17 -2.25 5.40
N LYS A 128 6.89 -1.16 5.69
CA LYS A 128 6.44 -0.12 6.63
C LYS A 128 5.14 0.53 6.17
N ALA A 129 5.02 0.87 4.89
CA ALA A 129 3.81 1.48 4.34
C ALA A 129 2.59 0.55 4.41
N LEU A 130 2.77 -0.75 4.13
CA LEU A 130 1.69 -1.74 4.26
C LEU A 130 1.27 -1.94 5.72
N PHE A 131 2.22 -2.11 6.63
CA PHE A 131 1.94 -2.30 8.06
C PHE A 131 1.39 -1.04 8.72
N GLY A 132 1.78 0.14 8.23
CA GLY A 132 1.29 1.44 8.66
C GLY A 132 -0.05 1.83 8.06
N ASN A 133 -0.70 0.98 7.25
CA ASN A 133 -2.02 1.27 6.70
C ASN A 133 -3.13 0.56 7.52
N PRO A 134 -4.00 1.33 8.23
CA PRO A 134 -5.05 0.77 9.08
C PRO A 134 -6.06 -0.13 8.37
N ILE A 135 -6.21 0.02 7.04
CA ILE A 135 -7.11 -0.82 6.25
C ILE A 135 -6.69 -2.30 6.33
N PHE A 136 -5.39 -2.58 6.39
CA PHE A 136 -4.88 -3.94 6.41
C PHE A 136 -4.80 -4.54 7.81
N THR A 137 -5.01 -3.77 8.89
CA THR A 137 -4.85 -4.25 10.27
C THR A 137 -5.64 -5.52 10.57
N LYS A 138 -6.85 -5.66 10.02
CA LYS A 138 -7.70 -6.85 10.21
C LYS A 138 -7.41 -8.00 9.24
N HIS A 139 -6.56 -7.78 8.25
CA HIS A 139 -6.27 -8.72 7.17
C HIS A 139 -4.83 -9.25 7.20
N MET A 140 -4.00 -8.72 8.09
CA MET A 140 -2.62 -9.18 8.26
C MET A 140 -2.52 -10.31 9.29
N MET A 141 -1.59 -11.23 9.05
CA MET A 141 -1.32 -12.37 9.90
C MET A 141 0.18 -12.48 10.14
N TYR A 142 0.57 -12.50 11.41
CA TYR A 142 1.98 -12.36 11.82
C TYR A 142 2.56 -13.65 12.41
N ASN A 143 1.71 -14.65 12.64
CA ASN A 143 2.04 -15.79 13.47
C ASN A 143 1.96 -17.07 12.64
N PRO A 144 3.09 -17.77 12.49
CA PRO A 144 3.06 -19.15 12.05
C PRO A 144 2.15 -19.97 12.95
N ARG A 145 1.39 -20.87 12.32
CA ARG A 145 0.37 -21.64 13.01
C ARG A 145 0.21 -23.00 12.39
N CYS A 146 -0.44 -23.86 13.15
CA CYS A 146 -0.81 -25.18 12.74
C CYS A 146 -2.33 -25.29 12.79
N GLU A 147 -2.96 -25.65 11.67
CA GLU A 147 -4.41 -25.72 11.54
C GLU A 147 -4.85 -27.15 11.24
N TRP A 148 -5.90 -27.61 11.91
CA TRP A 148 -6.49 -28.92 11.64
C TRP A 148 -8.00 -28.81 11.48
N ASN A 149 -8.50 -29.55 10.49
CA ASN A 149 -9.93 -29.65 10.22
C ASN A 149 -10.65 -30.48 11.29
N THR A 150 -11.97 -30.60 11.14
CA THR A 150 -12.83 -31.36 12.07
C THR A 150 -12.52 -32.87 12.09
N GLN A 151 -11.80 -33.38 11.08
CA GLN A 151 -11.33 -34.76 10.99
C GLN A 151 -9.91 -34.94 11.58
N GLY A 152 -9.29 -33.86 12.08
CA GLY A 152 -7.93 -33.87 12.60
C GLY A 152 -6.83 -33.89 11.53
N LEU A 153 -7.18 -33.67 10.26
CA LEU A 153 -6.21 -33.57 9.18
C LEU A 153 -5.65 -32.15 9.10
N ARG A 154 -4.36 -32.04 8.77
CA ARG A 154 -3.67 -30.76 8.63
C ARG A 154 -4.20 -29.99 7.42
N GLU A 155 -4.56 -28.74 7.63
CA GLU A 155 -4.97 -27.80 6.58
C GLU A 155 -3.84 -26.82 6.24
N TYR A 156 -3.69 -26.56 4.94
CA TYR A 156 -2.79 -25.55 4.40
C TYR A 156 -3.61 -24.69 3.42
N GLY A 157 -3.71 -23.40 3.70
CA GLY A 157 -4.43 -22.46 2.83
C GLY A 157 -3.66 -21.16 2.53
N GLU A 158 -2.63 -20.86 3.33
CA GLU A 158 -1.84 -19.64 3.26
C GLU A 158 -0.39 -19.96 3.64
N TRP A 159 0.50 -18.96 3.58
CA TRP A 159 1.91 -19.12 3.98
C TRP A 159 2.12 -19.54 5.44
N MET A 160 1.43 -18.87 6.38
CA MET A 160 1.65 -19.05 7.83
C MET A 160 1.25 -20.44 8.39
N PRO A 161 0.25 -21.14 7.84
CA PRO A 161 -0.01 -22.56 8.13
C PRO A 161 1.09 -23.54 7.69
N GLY A 162 2.00 -23.13 6.80
CA GLY A 162 3.02 -23.98 6.22
C GLY A 162 4.11 -24.37 7.20
N ASP A 163 4.60 -25.61 7.08
CA ASP A 163 5.67 -26.13 7.94
C ASP A 163 6.96 -25.30 7.85
N TYR A 164 7.21 -24.70 6.69
CA TYR A 164 8.39 -23.87 6.49
C TYR A 164 8.33 -22.54 7.24
N ALA A 165 7.15 -21.91 7.35
CA ALA A 165 6.98 -20.72 8.18
C ALA A 165 7.24 -21.03 9.66
N TRP A 166 6.80 -22.19 10.13
CA TRP A 166 7.11 -22.70 11.47
C TRP A 166 8.61 -22.90 11.68
N ALA A 167 9.26 -23.62 10.76
CA ALA A 167 10.69 -23.92 10.84
C ALA A 167 11.59 -22.68 10.79
N ILE A 168 11.19 -21.63 10.06
CA ILE A 168 11.90 -20.34 10.09
C ILE A 168 11.74 -19.69 11.47
N GLN A 169 10.53 -19.68 12.04
CA GLN A 169 10.25 -19.03 13.32
C GLN A 169 11.01 -19.67 14.48
N ASP A 170 11.24 -20.98 14.43
CA ASP A 170 12.08 -21.70 15.41
C ASP A 170 13.53 -21.16 15.45
N GLN A 171 14.01 -20.58 14.35
CA GLN A 171 15.38 -20.05 14.23
C GLN A 171 15.47 -18.55 14.59
N LEU A 172 14.34 -17.88 14.77
CA LEU A 172 14.30 -16.44 15.04
C LEU A 172 14.18 -16.15 16.54
N PRO A 173 14.72 -15.00 17.01
CA PRO A 173 14.49 -14.55 18.37
C PRO A 173 13.00 -14.45 18.69
N LYS A 174 12.65 -14.73 19.95
CA LYS A 174 11.28 -14.58 20.44
C LYS A 174 10.75 -13.17 20.13
N GLY A 175 9.57 -13.10 19.52
CA GLY A 175 8.95 -11.84 19.13
C GLY A 175 9.25 -11.35 17.73
N SER A 176 10.07 -12.09 16.98
CA SER A 176 10.26 -11.80 15.56
C SER A 176 9.00 -12.14 14.78
N THR A 177 8.67 -11.32 13.78
CA THR A 177 7.58 -11.56 12.83
C THR A 177 8.19 -11.90 11.47
N ILE A 178 7.73 -12.98 10.86
CA ILE A 178 8.10 -13.32 9.48
C ILE A 178 7.22 -12.52 8.53
N ILE A 179 7.84 -11.89 7.54
CA ILE A 179 7.12 -11.15 6.49
C ILE A 179 7.51 -11.77 5.16
N GLY A 180 6.55 -12.43 4.52
CA GLY A 180 6.74 -12.98 3.18
C GLY A 180 6.73 -11.85 2.15
N VAL A 181 7.83 -11.65 1.44
CA VAL A 181 7.93 -10.68 0.34
C VAL A 181 8.01 -11.44 -0.96
N ILE A 182 6.99 -11.29 -1.81
CA ILE A 182 6.98 -11.87 -3.16
C ILE A 182 7.58 -10.85 -4.12
N GLY A 183 8.79 -11.11 -4.60
CA GLY A 183 9.39 -10.34 -5.68
C GLY A 183 8.89 -10.85 -7.03
N ALA A 184 8.36 -9.94 -7.85
CA ALA A 184 8.05 -10.20 -9.25
C ALA A 184 8.80 -9.17 -10.13
N SER A 185 9.31 -9.63 -11.27
CA SER A 185 9.95 -8.76 -12.26
C SER A 185 9.25 -8.98 -13.60
N ASP A 186 8.91 -7.88 -14.26
CA ASP A 186 8.39 -7.89 -15.63
C ASP A 186 9.24 -6.99 -16.54
N LYS A 187 9.22 -7.27 -17.84
CA LYS A 187 9.92 -6.47 -18.85
C LYS A 187 8.95 -5.47 -19.47
N THR A 188 9.09 -4.21 -19.09
CA THR A 188 8.35 -3.13 -19.76
C THR A 188 8.83 -2.99 -21.20
N THR A 189 7.97 -3.29 -22.18
CA THR A 189 8.23 -2.98 -23.58
C THR A 189 7.74 -1.57 -23.85
N VAL A 190 8.65 -0.59 -23.84
CA VAL A 190 8.32 0.76 -24.28
C VAL A 190 8.28 0.75 -25.80
N THR A 191 7.06 0.74 -26.37
CA THR A 191 6.81 0.93 -27.80
C THR A 191 7.01 2.37 -28.23
#